data_AF-A0A524AD82-F1
#
_entry.id   AF-A0A524AD82-F1
#
_cell.length_a   1.000
_cell.length_b   1.000
_cell.length_c   1.000
_cell.angle_alpha   90.00
_cell.angle_beta   90.00
_cell.angle_gamma   90.00
#
_symmetry.space_group_name_H-M   'P 1'
#
loop_
_entity.id
_entity.type
_entity.pdbx_description
1 polymer ?
#
loop_
_entity_poly.entity_id
_entity_poly.type
_entity_poly.pdbx_seq_one_letter_code
_entity_poly.pdbx_strand_id
1 'polypeptide(L)'
;MRGEYWHAAFWLLVIGSWVLGVAYGRWGGDGGSFVDISQAVRVPSPLELSEWWQPLAYFTLTVLATFVLAQLFFGAGAAVFLFSRGVYDGVLITQLEQTVGGWSFPNIPANEFWMVLFIVLILAVNLPLCLWAAHLGTQRATYMWYRLRGKPLKPEVGAGPITTLLLILAAAVAAGLVGAFLISYT
;
A
#
# COMPACT_ATOMS: atom_id res chain seq x y z
N MET A 1 17.02 -19.83 13.21
CA MET A 1 17.40 -18.80 14.19
C MET A 1 17.76 -17.46 13.55
N ARG A 2 19.00 -17.13 13.13
CA ARG A 2 19.34 -15.76 12.64
C ARG A 2 18.51 -15.24 11.43
N GLY A 3 18.03 -16.11 10.54
CA GLY A 3 17.24 -15.70 9.36
C GLY A 3 15.79 -15.31 9.68
N GLU A 4 15.17 -15.97 10.67
CA GLU A 4 13.80 -15.68 11.10
C GLU A 4 13.70 -14.31 11.76
N TYR A 5 14.72 -13.90 12.52
CA TYR A 5 14.79 -12.56 13.12
C TYR A 5 14.79 -11.44 12.08
N TRP A 6 15.50 -11.62 10.95
CA TRP A 6 15.51 -10.61 9.88
C TRP A 6 14.15 -10.53 9.17
N HIS A 7 13.51 -11.69 8.94
CA HIS A 7 12.18 -11.72 8.35
C HIS A 7 11.15 -11.00 9.22
N ALA A 8 11.14 -11.29 10.52
CA ALA A 8 10.28 -10.62 11.50
C ALA A 8 10.60 -9.12 11.62
N ALA A 9 11.89 -8.74 11.64
CA ALA A 9 12.31 -7.34 11.70
C ALA A 9 11.85 -6.55 10.47
N PHE A 10 11.88 -7.14 9.27
CA PHE A 10 11.36 -6.48 8.07
C PHE A 10 9.85 -6.28 8.11
N TRP A 11 9.09 -7.27 8.58
CA TRP A 11 7.65 -7.08 8.78
C TRP A 11 7.34 -6.01 9.82
N LEU A 12 8.07 -6.00 10.94
CA LEU A 12 7.92 -5.00 11.98
C LEU A 12 8.24 -3.60 11.43
N LEU A 13 9.29 -3.46 10.61
CA LEU A 13 9.61 -2.20 9.95
C LEU A 13 8.51 -1.77 8.98
N VAL A 14 8.04 -2.67 8.11
CA VAL A 14 7.01 -2.38 7.09
C VAL A 14 5.67 -2.01 7.74
N ILE A 15 5.14 -2.88 8.60
CA ILE A 15 3.85 -2.67 9.26
C ILE A 15 3.96 -1.54 10.26
N GLY A 16 5.03 -1.50 11.06
CA GLY A 16 5.25 -0.46 12.06
C GLY A 16 5.35 0.93 11.44
N SER A 17 6.03 1.07 10.29
CA SER A 17 6.11 2.36 9.59
C SER A 17 4.73 2.83 9.13
N TRP A 18 3.93 1.93 8.55
CA TRP A 18 2.57 2.26 8.14
C TRP A 18 1.68 2.63 9.34
N VAL A 19 1.70 1.84 10.43
CA VAL A 19 0.92 2.10 11.66
C VAL A 19 1.28 3.46 12.26
N LEU A 20 2.58 3.78 12.35
CA LEU A 20 3.04 5.08 12.82
C LEU A 20 2.60 6.21 11.89
N GLY A 21 2.60 5.97 10.57
CA GLY A 21 2.07 6.90 9.58
C GLY A 21 0.59 7.17 9.80
N VAL A 22 -0.23 6.14 10.00
CA VAL A 22 -1.66 6.29 10.30
C VAL A 22 -1.87 7.07 11.59
N ALA A 23 -1.16 6.72 12.67
CA ALA A 23 -1.26 7.44 13.94
C ALA A 23 -0.88 8.92 13.78
N TYR A 24 0.17 9.22 13.01
CA TYR A 24 0.57 10.58 12.70
C TYR A 24 -0.49 11.31 11.85
N GLY A 25 -1.04 10.69 10.81
CA GLY A 25 -2.08 11.28 9.98
C GLY A 25 -3.39 11.55 10.75
N ARG A 26 -3.66 10.79 11.82
CA ARG A 26 -4.84 10.97 12.66
C ARG A 26 -4.70 12.04 13.74
N TRP A 27 -3.55 12.10 14.40
CA TRP A 27 -3.37 12.91 15.61
C TRP A 27 -2.24 13.95 15.51
N GLY A 28 -1.42 13.87 14.46
CA GLY A 28 -0.22 14.68 14.27
C GLY A 28 -0.38 15.94 13.42
N GLY A 29 -1.57 16.20 12.85
CA GLY A 29 -1.89 17.36 12.01
C GLY A 29 -2.09 17.03 10.52
N ASP A 30 -2.12 18.05 9.66
CA ASP A 30 -2.53 17.98 8.24
C ASP A 30 -1.65 17.12 7.30
N GLY A 31 -0.67 16.38 7.83
CA GLY A 31 0.17 15.45 7.05
C GLY A 31 1.20 16.09 6.10
N GLY A 32 1.00 17.34 5.69
CA GLY A 32 1.98 18.18 4.98
C GLY A 32 2.74 17.47 3.86
N SER A 33 4.06 17.60 3.84
CA SER A 33 4.95 17.00 2.84
C SER A 33 4.86 15.47 2.73
N PHE A 34 4.40 14.77 3.77
CA PHE A 34 4.25 13.31 3.71
C PHE A 34 3.06 12.89 2.83
N VAL A 35 2.02 13.72 2.74
CA VAL A 35 0.91 13.50 1.80
C VAL A 35 1.40 13.62 0.37
N ASP A 36 2.31 14.56 0.08
CA ASP A 36 2.91 14.68 -1.26
C ASP A 36 3.81 13.48 -1.59
N ILE A 37 4.65 13.05 -0.64
CA ILE A 37 5.49 11.84 -0.82
C ILE A 37 4.62 10.60 -1.03
N SER A 38 3.46 10.53 -0.39
CA SER A 38 2.52 9.40 -0.53
C SER A 38 2.02 9.21 -1.95
N GLN A 39 2.03 10.24 -2.81
CA GLN A 39 1.59 10.14 -4.21
C GLN A 39 2.34 9.05 -5.00
N ALA A 40 3.59 8.76 -4.62
CA ALA A 40 4.37 7.71 -5.26
C ALA A 40 3.83 6.28 -5.00
N VAL A 41 3.05 6.08 -3.92
CA VAL A 41 2.65 4.75 -3.43
C VAL A 41 1.19 4.67 -2.97
N ARG A 42 0.39 5.73 -3.15
CA ARG A 42 -1.03 5.79 -2.76
C ARG A 42 -1.96 5.55 -3.94
N VAL A 43 -3.14 5.01 -3.65
CA VAL A 43 -4.27 5.07 -4.57
C VAL A 43 -5.05 6.35 -4.25
N PRO A 44 -5.30 7.25 -5.22
CA PRO A 44 -6.07 8.46 -5.00
C PRO A 44 -7.49 8.16 -4.50
N SER A 45 -8.09 9.16 -3.83
CA SER A 45 -9.47 9.06 -3.39
C SER A 45 -10.39 8.94 -4.60
N PRO A 46 -11.55 8.27 -4.48
CA PRO A 46 -12.51 8.17 -5.59
C PRO A 46 -12.96 9.55 -6.12
N LEU A 47 -12.92 10.59 -5.29
CA LEU A 47 -13.23 11.98 -5.69
C LEU A 47 -12.17 12.62 -6.61
N GLU A 48 -10.93 12.13 -6.56
CA GLU A 48 -9.82 12.62 -7.39
C GLU A 48 -9.70 11.88 -8.73
N LEU A 49 -10.48 10.80 -8.90
CA LEU A 49 -10.39 9.92 -10.05
C LEU A 49 -11.48 10.31 -11.06
N SER A 50 -11.06 10.72 -12.26
CA SER A 50 -11.96 11.20 -13.33
C SER A 50 -12.27 10.16 -14.38
N GLU A 51 -11.43 9.13 -14.52
CA GLU A 51 -11.53 8.14 -15.60
C GLU A 51 -11.68 6.72 -15.05
N TRP A 52 -12.53 5.93 -15.69
CA TRP A 52 -12.86 4.56 -15.28
C TRP A 52 -11.64 3.61 -15.24
N TRP A 53 -10.60 3.88 -16.05
CA TRP A 53 -9.41 3.04 -16.12
C TRP A 53 -8.37 3.38 -15.05
N GLN A 54 -8.45 4.57 -14.43
CA GLN A 54 -7.44 5.01 -13.46
C GLN A 54 -7.30 4.06 -12.26
N PRO A 55 -8.38 3.49 -11.66
CA PRO A 55 -8.24 2.48 -10.62
C PRO A 55 -7.37 1.28 -11.03
N LEU A 56 -7.48 0.81 -12.27
CA LEU A 56 -6.66 -0.30 -12.78
C LEU A 56 -5.16 0.04 -12.73
N ALA A 57 -4.82 1.25 -13.18
CA ALA A 57 -3.45 1.75 -13.17
C ALA A 57 -2.95 1.97 -11.74
N TYR A 58 -3.69 2.72 -10.92
CA TYR A 58 -3.25 3.05 -9.56
C TYR A 58 -3.14 1.81 -8.68
N PHE A 59 -4.08 0.87 -8.72
CA PHE A 59 -3.98 -0.34 -7.89
C PHE A 59 -2.73 -1.16 -8.23
N THR A 60 -2.38 -1.25 -9.52
CA THR A 60 -1.23 -2.05 -9.98
C THR A 60 0.10 -1.31 -9.77
N LEU A 61 0.17 -0.05 -10.19
CA LEU A 61 1.40 0.73 -10.17
C LEU A 61 1.84 1.09 -8.75
N THR A 62 0.91 1.28 -7.82
CA THR A 62 1.26 1.55 -6.41
C THR A 62 1.94 0.36 -5.75
N VAL A 63 1.47 -0.87 -6.01
CA VAL A 63 2.11 -2.11 -5.57
C VAL A 63 3.50 -2.23 -6.16
N LEU A 64 3.64 -1.99 -7.48
CA LEU A 64 4.92 -2.04 -8.16
C LEU A 64 5.90 -0.98 -7.64
N ALA A 65 5.45 0.26 -7.51
CA ALA A 65 6.24 1.37 -6.99
C ALA A 65 6.72 1.07 -5.57
N THR A 66 5.85 0.55 -4.71
CA THR A 66 6.20 0.15 -3.34
C THR A 66 7.30 -0.91 -3.32
N PHE A 67 7.21 -1.94 -4.18
CA PHE A 67 8.26 -2.94 -4.34
C PHE A 67 9.58 -2.32 -4.80
N VAL A 68 9.54 -1.50 -5.86
CA VAL A 68 10.74 -0.89 -6.46
C VAL A 68 11.43 0.05 -5.48
N LEU A 69 10.69 0.91 -4.79
CA LEU A 69 11.24 1.85 -3.81
C LEU A 69 11.82 1.13 -2.59
N ALA A 70 11.15 0.09 -2.10
CA ALA A 70 11.70 -0.77 -1.06
C ALA A 70 13.01 -1.44 -1.52
N GLN A 71 13.08 -1.89 -2.78
CA GLN A 71 14.25 -2.53 -3.33
C GLN A 71 15.43 -1.56 -3.54
N LEU A 72 15.18 -0.40 -4.16
CA LEU A 72 16.22 0.58 -4.53
C LEU A 72 16.91 1.19 -3.31
N PHE A 73 16.14 1.44 -2.24
CA PHE A 73 16.63 2.07 -1.02
C PHE A 73 16.93 1.06 0.10
N PHE A 74 17.18 -0.21 -0.24
CA PHE A 74 17.58 -1.26 0.71
C PHE A 74 16.64 -1.38 1.93
N GLY A 75 15.33 -1.26 1.72
CA GLY A 75 14.31 -1.31 2.76
C GLY A 75 14.06 0.03 3.48
N ALA A 76 14.99 0.99 3.47
CA ALA A 76 14.73 2.31 4.04
C ALA A 76 13.61 3.06 3.29
N GLY A 77 13.55 2.87 1.96
CA GLY A 77 12.45 3.36 1.15
C GLY A 77 11.10 2.79 1.58
N ALA A 78 11.04 1.50 1.96
CA ALA A 78 9.80 0.92 2.46
C ALA A 78 9.30 1.67 3.70
N ALA A 79 10.17 1.98 4.66
CA ALA A 79 9.77 2.73 5.86
C ALA A 79 9.20 4.10 5.52
N VAL A 80 9.92 4.91 4.73
CA VAL A 80 9.52 6.28 4.40
C VAL A 80 8.23 6.32 3.58
N PHE A 81 8.13 5.51 2.53
CA PHE A 81 6.96 5.51 1.65
C PHE A 81 5.74 4.86 2.31
N LEU A 82 5.90 3.81 3.11
CA LEU A 82 4.78 3.23 3.86
C LEU A 82 4.32 4.12 5.01
N PHE A 83 5.23 4.84 5.67
CA PHE A 83 4.84 5.88 6.62
C PHE A 83 4.02 6.97 5.93
N SER A 84 4.52 7.50 4.82
CA SER A 84 3.84 8.55 4.03
C SER A 84 2.48 8.08 3.53
N ARG A 85 2.39 6.83 3.04
CA ARG A 85 1.13 6.19 2.69
C ARG A 85 0.21 6.06 3.90
N GLY A 86 0.73 5.65 5.06
CA GLY A 86 -0.03 5.57 6.31
C GLY A 86 -0.64 6.90 6.71
N VAL A 87 0.07 8.02 6.54
CA VAL A 87 -0.48 9.37 6.77
C VAL A 87 -1.72 9.61 5.89
N TYR A 88 -1.62 9.30 4.60
CA TYR A 88 -2.73 9.43 3.66
C TYR A 88 -3.88 8.45 3.93
N ASP A 89 -3.58 7.19 4.24
CA ASP A 89 -4.59 6.20 4.63
C ASP A 89 -5.33 6.64 5.91
N GLY A 90 -4.65 7.35 6.82
CA GLY A 90 -5.28 8.00 7.97
C GLY A 90 -6.41 8.96 7.57
N VAL A 91 -6.18 9.79 6.54
CA VAL A 91 -7.18 10.71 5.98
C VAL A 91 -8.35 9.92 5.37
N LEU A 92 -8.07 8.86 4.60
CA LEU A 92 -9.11 8.00 4.02
C LEU A 92 -9.99 7.35 5.09
N ILE A 93 -9.41 6.89 6.21
CA ILE A 93 -10.18 6.28 7.29
C ILE A 93 -11.04 7.34 7.99
N THR A 94 -10.53 8.55 8.20
CA THR A 94 -11.34 9.66 8.76
C THR A 94 -12.50 10.04 7.83
N GLN A 95 -12.26 10.08 6.52
CA GLN A 95 -13.33 10.31 5.52
C GLN A 95 -14.38 9.21 5.58
N LEU A 96 -13.96 7.95 5.69
CA LEU A 96 -14.85 6.80 5.80
C LEU A 96 -15.71 6.87 7.07
N GLU A 97 -15.11 7.19 8.22
CA GLU A 97 -15.82 7.36 9.49
C GLU A 97 -16.85 8.50 9.44
N GLN A 98 -16.49 9.65 8.86
CA GLN A 98 -17.39 10.79 8.72
C GLN A 98 -18.57 10.48 7.79
N THR A 99 -18.30 9.85 6.65
CA THR A 99 -19.33 9.48 5.67
C THR A 99 -20.31 8.48 6.28
N VAL A 100 -19.79 7.39 6.84
CA VAL A 100 -20.64 6.34 7.45
C VAL A 100 -21.37 6.86 8.69
N GLY A 101 -20.73 7.70 9.50
CA GLY A 101 -21.35 8.31 10.68
C GLY A 101 -22.50 9.27 10.35
N GLY A 102 -22.54 9.81 9.12
CA GLY A 102 -23.62 10.66 8.63
C GLY A 102 -24.84 9.90 8.07
N TRP A 103 -24.76 8.58 7.93
CA TRP A 103 -25.83 7.79 7.32
C TRP A 103 -27.06 7.66 8.23
N SER A 104 -28.24 7.89 7.66
CA SER A 104 -29.53 7.68 8.32
C SER A 104 -30.34 6.62 7.57
N PHE A 105 -30.46 5.42 8.12
CA PHE A 105 -31.25 4.34 7.50
C PHE A 105 -32.75 4.70 7.46
N PRO A 106 -33.46 4.45 6.35
CA PRO A 106 -33.05 3.73 5.13
C PRO A 106 -32.42 4.60 4.03
N ASN A 107 -32.27 5.91 4.25
CA ASN A 107 -31.86 6.86 3.22
C ASN A 107 -30.33 7.02 3.20
N ILE A 108 -29.65 6.07 2.54
CA ILE A 108 -28.19 6.13 2.30
C ILE A 108 -27.96 6.64 0.87
N PRO A 109 -27.22 7.74 0.69
CA PRO A 109 -26.86 8.22 -0.65
C PRO A 109 -26.06 7.17 -1.42
N ALA A 110 -26.51 6.83 -2.63
CA ALA A 110 -25.89 5.77 -3.43
C ALA A 110 -24.42 6.09 -3.79
N ASN A 111 -24.11 7.34 -4.08
CA ASN A 111 -22.74 7.81 -4.36
C ASN A 111 -21.80 7.59 -3.16
N GLU A 112 -22.25 7.91 -1.95
CA GLU A 112 -21.48 7.69 -0.71
C GLU A 112 -21.24 6.20 -0.46
N PHE A 113 -22.23 5.36 -0.75
CA PHE A 113 -22.10 3.91 -0.62
C PHE A 113 -20.98 3.36 -1.53
N TRP A 114 -20.97 3.73 -2.81
CA TRP A 114 -19.92 3.31 -3.75
C TRP A 114 -18.55 3.87 -3.37
N MET A 115 -18.50 5.11 -2.90
CA MET A 115 -17.29 5.75 -2.39
C MET A 115 -16.68 4.98 -1.20
N VAL A 116 -17.51 4.62 -0.22
CA VAL A 116 -17.09 3.84 0.95
C VAL A 116 -16.57 2.47 0.52
N LEU A 117 -17.26 1.78 -0.41
CA LEU A 117 -16.77 0.51 -0.95
C LEU A 117 -15.41 0.64 -1.64
N PHE A 118 -15.18 1.73 -2.39
CA PHE A 118 -13.89 1.97 -3.03
C PHE A 118 -12.78 2.21 -1.99
N ILE A 119 -13.04 3.01 -0.96
CA ILE A 119 -12.07 3.24 0.13
C ILE A 119 -11.77 1.92 0.87
N VAL A 120 -12.79 1.10 1.15
CA VAL A 120 -12.59 -0.24 1.73
C VAL A 120 -11.73 -1.11 0.84
N LEU A 121 -11.91 -1.05 -0.49
CA LEU A 121 -11.09 -1.81 -1.43
C LEU A 121 -9.61 -1.37 -1.40
N ILE A 122 -9.33 -0.08 -1.25
CA ILE A 122 -7.96 0.44 -1.06
C ILE A 122 -7.36 -0.14 0.23
N LEU A 123 -8.06 -0.01 1.35
CA LEU A 123 -7.54 -0.35 2.68
C LEU A 123 -7.48 -1.86 2.93
N ALA A 124 -8.46 -2.62 2.46
CA ALA A 124 -8.57 -4.07 2.72
C ALA A 124 -7.85 -4.92 1.68
N VAL A 125 -7.59 -4.40 0.48
CA VAL A 125 -6.96 -5.17 -0.61
C VAL A 125 -5.67 -4.53 -1.08
N ASN A 126 -5.68 -3.28 -1.56
CA ASN A 126 -4.47 -2.68 -2.12
C ASN A 126 -3.36 -2.48 -1.06
N LEU A 127 -3.72 -2.06 0.15
CA LEU A 127 -2.76 -1.86 1.24
C LEU A 127 -2.02 -3.15 1.62
N PRO A 128 -2.69 -4.28 1.93
CA PRO A 128 -2.01 -5.54 2.19
C PRO A 128 -1.06 -5.97 1.06
N LEU A 129 -1.47 -5.79 -0.20
CA LEU A 129 -0.63 -6.07 -1.37
C LEU A 129 0.63 -5.18 -1.39
N CYS A 130 0.50 -3.91 -1.03
CA CYS A 130 1.63 -2.98 -0.95
C CYS A 130 2.58 -3.29 0.21
N LEU A 131 2.05 -3.65 1.39
CA LEU A 131 2.87 -4.09 2.52
C LEU A 131 3.67 -5.34 2.17
N TRP A 132 3.04 -6.29 1.47
CA TRP A 132 3.70 -7.49 0.98
C TRP A 132 4.75 -7.17 -0.08
N ALA A 133 4.44 -6.28 -1.03
CA ALA A 133 5.38 -5.81 -2.04
C ALA A 133 6.62 -5.13 -1.42
N ALA A 134 6.45 -4.28 -0.41
CA ALA A 134 7.54 -3.66 0.33
C ALA A 134 8.43 -4.70 1.02
N HIS A 135 7.81 -5.71 1.63
CA HIS A 135 8.53 -6.81 2.27
C HIS A 135 9.39 -7.58 1.25
N LEU A 136 8.81 -7.95 0.10
CA LEU A 136 9.54 -8.63 -0.99
C LEU A 136 10.68 -7.76 -1.56
N GLY A 137 10.44 -6.46 -1.74
CA GLY A 137 11.47 -5.53 -2.20
C GLY A 137 12.65 -5.45 -1.24
N THR A 138 12.37 -5.38 0.06
CA THR A 138 13.39 -5.37 1.13
C THR A 138 14.19 -6.67 1.19
N GLN A 139 13.51 -7.82 1.07
CA GLN A 139 14.17 -9.12 0.98
C GLN A 139 15.11 -9.20 -0.22
N ARG A 140 14.66 -8.75 -1.39
CA ARG A 140 15.45 -8.77 -2.63
C ARG A 140 16.65 -7.82 -2.55
N ALA A 141 16.50 -6.64 -1.98
CA ALA A 141 17.61 -5.71 -1.77
C ALA A 141 18.68 -6.32 -0.86
N THR A 142 18.25 -6.95 0.23
CA THR A 142 19.13 -7.64 1.17
C THR A 142 19.88 -8.78 0.49
N TYR A 143 19.19 -9.59 -0.31
CA TYR A 143 19.80 -10.64 -1.14
C TYR A 143 20.88 -10.07 -2.08
N MET A 144 20.55 -9.03 -2.84
CA MET A 144 21.49 -8.38 -3.76
C MET A 144 22.71 -7.84 -3.03
N TRP A 145 22.52 -7.25 -1.85
CA TRP A 145 23.61 -6.77 -1.00
C TRP A 145 24.54 -7.89 -0.52
N TYR A 146 23.99 -9.01 -0.04
CA TYR A 146 24.81 -10.17 0.34
C TYR A 146 25.59 -10.73 -0.85
N ARG A 147 24.98 -10.76 -2.05
CA ARG A 147 25.61 -11.19 -3.30
C ARG A 147 26.77 -10.28 -3.68
N LEU A 148 26.59 -8.97 -3.64
CA LEU A 148 27.64 -7.98 -3.93
C LEU A 148 28.81 -8.06 -2.95
N ARG A 149 28.55 -8.48 -1.71
CA ARG A 149 29.56 -8.69 -0.67
C ARG A 149 30.23 -10.07 -0.71
N GLY A 150 29.94 -10.91 -1.71
CA GLY A 150 30.50 -12.25 -1.85
C GLY A 150 30.15 -13.20 -0.69
N LYS A 151 29.08 -12.91 0.08
CA LYS A 151 28.67 -13.73 1.22
C LYS A 151 27.80 -14.91 0.74
N PRO A 152 27.86 -16.07 1.43
CA PRO A 152 27.06 -17.23 1.06
C PRO A 152 25.57 -16.89 1.15
N LEU A 153 24.86 -17.10 0.03
CA LEU A 153 23.44 -16.82 -0.12
C LEU A 153 22.63 -18.06 0.27
N LYS A 154 21.62 -17.89 1.11
CA LYS A 154 20.63 -18.95 1.33
C LYS A 154 19.69 -19.02 0.13
N PRO A 155 19.41 -20.21 -0.44
CA PRO A 155 18.58 -20.37 -1.64
C PRO A 155 17.15 -19.84 -1.44
N GLU A 156 16.62 -19.92 -0.22
CA GLU A 156 15.29 -19.42 0.19
C GLU A 156 15.09 -17.92 -0.05
N VAL A 157 16.17 -17.13 -0.10
CA VAL A 157 16.10 -15.66 -0.23
C VAL A 157 16.12 -15.21 -1.70
N GLY A 158 16.52 -16.08 -2.64
CA GLY A 158 16.80 -15.71 -4.03
C GLY A 158 15.67 -15.90 -5.04
N ALA A 159 14.89 -16.98 -4.93
CA ALA A 159 13.97 -17.41 -6.00
C ALA A 159 12.49 -17.06 -5.79
N GLY A 160 12.08 -16.76 -4.55
CA GLY A 160 10.67 -16.47 -4.21
C GLY A 160 10.13 -15.09 -4.61
N PRO A 161 10.87 -13.97 -4.40
CA PRO A 161 10.26 -12.65 -4.41
C PRO A 161 9.64 -12.20 -5.75
N ILE A 162 10.23 -12.58 -6.88
CA ILE A 162 9.72 -12.17 -8.21
C ILE A 162 8.43 -12.90 -8.57
N THR A 163 8.38 -14.21 -8.35
CA THR A 163 7.17 -14.99 -8.62
C THR A 163 6.02 -14.55 -7.73
N THR A 164 6.29 -14.30 -6.44
CA THR A 164 5.28 -13.77 -5.52
C THR A 164 4.85 -12.35 -5.92
N LEU A 165 5.77 -11.49 -6.39
CA LEU A 165 5.40 -10.17 -6.90
C LEU A 165 4.43 -10.27 -8.09
N LEU A 166 4.66 -11.17 -9.04
CA LEU A 166 3.75 -11.36 -10.18
C LEU A 166 2.34 -11.77 -9.73
N LEU A 167 2.23 -12.63 -8.72
CA LEU A 167 0.94 -13.01 -8.13
C LEU A 167 0.25 -11.83 -7.45
N ILE A 168 0.99 -11.03 -6.68
CA ILE A 168 0.47 -9.83 -6.01
C ILE A 168 0.03 -8.80 -7.06
N LEU A 169 0.77 -8.63 -8.16
CA LEU A 169 0.38 -7.75 -9.26
C LEU A 169 -0.88 -8.24 -9.98
N ALA A 170 -1.03 -9.55 -10.21
CA ALA A 170 -2.26 -10.11 -10.76
C ALA A 170 -3.47 -9.86 -9.84
N ALA A 171 -3.29 -10.02 -8.53
CA ALA A 171 -4.32 -9.67 -7.54
C ALA A 171 -4.62 -8.17 -7.53
N ALA A 172 -3.60 -7.31 -7.69
CA ALA A 172 -3.76 -5.86 -7.77
C ALA A 172 -4.55 -5.44 -9.03
N VAL A 173 -4.28 -6.08 -10.17
CA VAL A 173 -5.05 -5.88 -11.41
C VAL A 173 -6.51 -6.28 -11.21
N ALA A 174 -6.76 -7.44 -10.60
CA ALA A 174 -8.12 -7.89 -10.31
C ALA A 174 -8.86 -6.91 -9.38
N ALA A 175 -8.20 -6.44 -8.32
CA ALA A 175 -8.76 -5.40 -7.44
C ALA A 175 -9.00 -4.08 -8.20
N GLY A 176 -8.07 -3.67 -9.06
CA GLY A 176 -8.22 -2.49 -9.91
C GLY A 176 -9.41 -2.58 -10.87
N LEU A 177 -9.73 -3.77 -11.40
CA LEU A 177 -10.94 -4.00 -12.20
C LEU A 177 -12.22 -3.84 -11.37
N VAL A 178 -12.24 -4.32 -10.13
CA VAL A 178 -13.35 -4.07 -9.21
C VAL A 178 -13.46 -2.57 -8.92
N GLY A 179 -12.35 -1.88 -8.68
CA GLY A 179 -12.33 -0.43 -8.49
C GLY A 179 -12.86 0.34 -9.70
N ALA A 180 -12.50 -0.06 -10.92
CA ALA A 180 -12.99 0.52 -12.16
C ALA A 180 -14.52 0.35 -12.31
N PHE A 181 -15.06 -0.78 -11.85
CA PHE A 181 -16.50 -0.97 -11.78
C PHE A 181 -17.13 -0.01 -10.76
N LEU A 182 -16.61 0.05 -9.54
CA LEU A 182 -17.14 0.89 -8.46
C LEU A 182 -17.16 2.39 -8.84
N ILE A 183 -16.09 2.89 -9.45
CA ILE A 183 -16.01 4.31 -9.83
C ILE A 183 -16.97 4.68 -10.96
N SER A 184 -17.43 3.71 -11.75
CA SER A 184 -18.43 3.97 -12.79
C SER A 184 -19.81 4.30 -12.23
N TYR A 185 -20.02 4.10 -10.91
CA TYR A 185 -21.26 4.39 -10.19
C TYR A 185 -21.15 5.49 -9.13
N THR A 186 -19.95 6.05 -8.93
CA THR A 186 -19.72 7.24 -8.09
C THR A 186 -19.96 8.51 -8.88
#